data_AF-A0A936G9M9-F1
#
_entry.id   AF-A0A936G9M9-F1
#
_cell.length_a   1.000
_cell.length_b   1.000
_cell.length_c   1.000
_cell.angle_alpha   90.00
_cell.angle_beta   90.00
_cell.angle_gamma   90.00
#
_symmetry.space_group_name_H-M   'P 1'
#
loop_
_entity.id
_entity.type
_entity.pdbx_description
1 polymer ?
#
loop_
_entity_poly.entity_id
_entity_poly.type
_entity_poly.pdbx_seq_one_letter_code
_entity_poly.pdbx_strand_id
1 'polypeptide(L)'
;MSGDTVQHLADVLDSRAPVNNTEVFNYLLNVREQAWKMVNEGLNLRRDMKCADIEQIPDLQGNVVGNMFTYTGDKINWVIRSWIGKAETGFTNIHLTCWVNDEIDVPHLGMALGTAPDVFCYVDYLPRYEPVISPDHLDQYHEAMNQKWIELRRNPAYKTFNPVHLYTRGTLSPIAICGLIPFADFKAHVESVMLDYVRNWVELVKNAKPVAPEKRAALKQRDELVRRTIVEKDPANILADRMLGVPMRERLVRILHAGERE
;
A
#
# COMPACT_ATOMS: atom_id res chain seq x y z
N MET A 1 -16.32 -10.75 -22.17
CA MET A 1 -16.15 -11.03 -20.73
C MET A 1 -14.74 -10.61 -20.32
N SER A 2 -14.51 -9.38 -19.86
CA SER A 2 -13.32 -9.06 -19.07
C SER A 2 -13.76 -9.04 -17.60
N GLY A 3 -13.74 -10.23 -17.00
CA GLY A 3 -14.09 -10.47 -15.61
C GLY A 3 -12.97 -10.04 -14.67
N ASP A 4 -13.24 -10.13 -13.38
CA ASP A 4 -12.24 -9.92 -12.33
C ASP A 4 -10.97 -10.76 -12.57
N THR A 5 -9.82 -10.23 -12.19
CA THR A 5 -8.52 -10.86 -12.45
C THR A 5 -8.05 -11.68 -11.25
N VAL A 6 -7.59 -12.91 -11.51
CA VAL A 6 -6.96 -13.83 -10.53
C VAL A 6 -5.54 -14.25 -10.94
N GLN A 7 -4.91 -13.51 -11.86
CA GLN A 7 -3.55 -13.80 -12.35
C GLN A 7 -2.49 -13.13 -11.47
N HIS A 8 -1.28 -13.70 -11.43
CA HIS A 8 -0.15 -12.97 -10.82
C HIS A 8 0.14 -11.72 -11.66
N LEU A 9 0.47 -10.61 -10.99
CA LEU A 9 0.81 -9.36 -11.68
C LEU A 9 2.01 -9.54 -12.63
N ALA A 10 2.98 -10.37 -12.24
CA ALA A 10 4.12 -10.74 -13.07
C ALA A 10 3.68 -11.48 -14.36
N ASP A 11 2.71 -12.39 -14.27
CA ASP A 11 2.19 -13.11 -15.45
C ASP A 11 1.45 -12.15 -16.39
N VAL A 12 0.68 -11.20 -15.84
CA VAL A 12 0.00 -10.17 -16.64
C VAL A 12 1.02 -9.33 -17.43
N LEU A 13 2.11 -8.93 -16.77
CA LEU A 13 3.21 -8.19 -17.41
C LEU A 13 3.90 -9.02 -18.49
N ASP A 14 4.30 -10.25 -18.14
CA ASP A 14 5.05 -11.15 -19.03
C ASP A 14 4.19 -11.59 -20.25
N SER A 15 2.86 -11.55 -20.14
CA SER A 15 1.92 -11.90 -21.22
C SER A 15 1.71 -10.83 -22.30
N ARG A 16 2.22 -9.60 -22.08
CA ARG A 16 2.01 -8.45 -22.98
C ARG A 16 3.35 -7.86 -23.42
N ALA A 17 3.37 -7.24 -24.60
CA ALA A 17 4.56 -6.53 -25.05
C ALA A 17 4.86 -5.35 -24.10
N PRO A 18 6.14 -5.01 -23.85
CA PRO A 18 6.49 -3.83 -23.07
C PRO A 18 5.84 -2.57 -23.65
N VAL A 19 5.20 -1.79 -22.79
CA VAL A 19 4.57 -0.50 -23.14
C VAL A 19 5.24 0.58 -22.32
N ASN A 20 5.58 1.69 -22.97
CA ASN A 20 6.06 2.87 -22.25
C ASN A 20 4.89 3.51 -21.50
N ASN A 21 4.95 3.46 -20.17
CA ASN A 21 3.95 3.99 -19.26
C ASN A 21 4.46 5.23 -18.48
N THR A 22 5.50 5.92 -18.95
CA THR A 22 6.12 7.04 -18.21
C THR A 22 5.12 8.13 -17.84
N GLU A 23 4.18 8.50 -18.73
CA GLU A 23 3.15 9.50 -18.42
C GLU A 23 2.18 9.01 -17.33
N VAL A 24 1.73 7.76 -17.43
CA VAL A 24 0.84 7.14 -16.44
C VAL A 24 1.54 7.03 -15.08
N PHE A 25 2.80 6.59 -15.07
CA PHE A 25 3.64 6.51 -13.89
C PHE A 25 3.75 7.88 -13.19
N ASN A 26 4.10 8.94 -13.92
CA ASN A 26 4.21 10.28 -13.36
C ASN A 26 2.88 10.78 -12.76
N TYR A 27 1.77 10.45 -13.42
CA TYR A 27 0.45 10.76 -12.91
C TYR A 27 0.15 10.03 -11.59
N LEU A 28 0.34 8.71 -11.54
CA LEU A 28 0.12 7.90 -10.35
C LEU A 28 1.06 8.30 -9.20
N LEU A 29 2.30 8.67 -9.52
CA LEU A 29 3.26 9.19 -8.55
C LEU A 29 2.71 10.46 -7.90
N ASN A 30 2.15 11.38 -8.70
CA ASN A 30 1.51 12.60 -8.19
C ASN A 30 0.27 12.29 -7.32
N VAL A 31 -0.54 11.28 -7.65
CA VAL A 31 -1.65 10.83 -6.78
C VAL A 31 -1.11 10.38 -5.42
N ARG A 32 -0.01 9.61 -5.39
CA ARG A 32 0.64 9.22 -4.13
C ARG A 32 1.27 10.41 -3.40
N GLU A 33 1.78 11.43 -4.09
CA GLU A 33 2.22 12.68 -3.44
C GLU A 33 1.08 13.45 -2.78
N GLN A 34 -0.11 13.49 -3.39
CA GLN A 34 -1.29 14.10 -2.78
C GLN A 34 -1.69 13.36 -1.50
N ALA A 35 -1.74 12.03 -1.54
CA ALA A 35 -1.99 11.20 -0.36
C ALA A 35 -0.92 11.43 0.73
N TRP A 36 0.35 11.46 0.34
CA TRP A 36 1.46 11.73 1.25
C TRP A 36 1.35 13.10 1.91
N LYS A 37 0.98 14.14 1.15
CA LYS A 37 0.77 15.48 1.69
C LYS A 37 -0.28 15.49 2.80
N MET A 38 -1.41 14.82 2.60
CA MET A 38 -2.46 14.70 3.63
C MET A 38 -1.93 14.04 4.90
N VAL A 39 -1.18 12.94 4.75
CA VAL A 39 -0.57 12.20 5.87
C VAL A 39 0.47 13.04 6.60
N ASN A 40 1.38 13.68 5.87
CA ASN A 40 2.50 14.43 6.44
C ASN A 40 2.10 15.78 7.05
N GLU A 41 1.06 16.44 6.52
CA GLU A 41 0.52 17.66 7.11
C GLU A 41 -0.44 17.36 8.28
N GLY A 42 -1.16 16.24 8.20
CA GLY A 42 -2.13 15.86 9.23
C GLY A 42 -1.53 15.20 10.46
N LEU A 43 -0.32 14.62 10.34
CA LEU A 43 0.33 13.85 11.39
C LEU A 43 1.74 14.39 11.68
N ASN A 44 2.15 14.35 12.95
CA ASN A 44 3.47 14.78 13.38
C ASN A 44 4.54 13.72 13.05
N LEU A 45 4.94 13.66 11.76
CA LEU A 45 5.91 12.72 11.25
C LEU A 45 7.34 13.28 11.28
N ARG A 46 8.30 12.39 11.51
CA ARG A 46 9.74 12.65 11.48
C ARG A 46 10.39 11.64 10.58
N ARG A 47 11.27 12.12 9.69
CA ARG A 47 12.04 11.27 8.80
C ARG A 47 13.00 10.39 9.62
N ASP A 48 13.00 9.09 9.32
CA ASP A 48 13.97 8.15 9.86
C ASP A 48 15.16 8.08 8.89
N MET A 49 16.36 8.40 9.38
CA MET A 49 17.56 8.50 8.54
C MET A 49 18.41 7.23 8.54
N LYS A 50 18.00 6.13 9.23
CA LYS A 50 18.81 4.91 9.33
C LYS A 50 19.02 4.22 7.98
N CYS A 51 18.07 4.38 7.06
CA CYS A 51 18.11 3.82 5.71
C CYS A 51 18.37 4.91 4.64
N ALA A 52 19.01 6.02 5.00
CA ALA A 52 19.23 7.13 4.06
C ALA A 52 20.13 6.75 2.86
N ASP A 53 20.93 5.69 3.01
CA ASP A 53 21.86 5.20 1.98
C ASP A 53 21.15 4.50 0.81
N ILE A 54 19.87 4.15 0.95
CA ILE A 54 19.05 3.50 -0.10
C ILE A 54 17.90 4.40 -0.59
N GLU A 55 17.96 5.70 -0.30
CA GLU A 55 16.94 6.65 -0.77
C GLU A 55 16.84 6.68 -2.28
N GLN A 56 17.94 6.43 -2.98
CA GLN A 56 17.96 6.16 -4.41
C GLN A 56 18.27 4.68 -4.58
N ILE A 57 17.38 3.95 -5.25
CA ILE A 57 17.52 2.52 -5.44
C ILE A 57 18.14 2.28 -6.82
N PRO A 58 19.40 1.83 -6.91
CA PRO A 58 20.02 1.51 -8.18
C PRO A 58 19.59 0.14 -8.71
N ASP A 59 19.50 0.00 -10.03
CA ASP A 59 19.43 -1.31 -10.69
C ASP A 59 20.82 -1.95 -10.80
N LEU A 60 20.85 -3.15 -11.40
CA LEU A 60 22.09 -3.89 -11.65
C LEU A 60 23.09 -3.15 -12.58
N GLN A 61 22.67 -2.10 -13.28
CA GLN A 61 23.50 -1.26 -14.14
C GLN A 61 23.88 0.08 -13.45
N GLY A 62 23.40 0.34 -12.24
CA GLY A 62 23.64 1.57 -11.50
C GLY A 62 22.67 2.72 -11.82
N ASN A 63 21.64 2.49 -12.64
CA ASN A 63 20.62 3.50 -12.90
C ASN A 63 19.61 3.56 -11.75
N VAL A 64 19.13 4.75 -11.41
CA VAL A 64 18.08 4.90 -10.40
C VAL A 64 16.75 4.37 -10.95
N VAL A 65 16.21 3.34 -10.31
CA VAL A 65 14.94 2.69 -10.65
C VAL A 65 13.95 2.73 -9.50
N GLY A 66 14.18 3.58 -8.51
CA GLY A 66 13.30 3.72 -7.38
C GLY A 66 13.81 4.68 -6.32
N ASN A 67 12.94 4.97 -5.36
CA ASN A 67 13.31 5.62 -4.13
C ASN A 67 12.55 5.04 -2.94
N MET A 68 13.09 5.22 -1.74
CA MET A 68 12.39 4.87 -0.51
C MET A 68 12.73 5.84 0.61
N PHE A 69 11.70 6.31 1.29
CA PHE A 69 11.80 7.19 2.44
C PHE A 69 11.00 6.61 3.60
N THR A 70 11.58 6.67 4.79
CA THR A 70 11.03 6.09 6.01
C THR A 70 10.70 7.18 7.01
N TYR A 71 9.60 7.03 7.74
CA TYR A 71 9.17 7.99 8.76
C TYR A 71 8.58 7.30 9.99
N THR A 72 8.61 8.01 11.12
CA THR A 72 7.97 7.65 12.39
C THR A 72 7.20 8.86 12.93
N GLY A 73 6.35 8.69 13.94
CA GLY A 73 5.63 9.82 14.55
C GLY A 73 4.96 9.44 15.85
N ASP A 74 4.25 10.39 16.46
CA ASP A 74 3.73 10.23 17.83
C ASP A 74 2.74 9.05 17.96
N LYS A 75 1.80 8.89 17.02
CA LYS A 75 0.87 7.75 16.92
C LYS A 75 1.27 6.75 15.83
N ILE A 76 2.43 6.93 15.22
CA ILE A 76 2.85 6.26 13.98
C ILE A 76 4.15 5.50 14.22
N ASN A 77 4.09 4.17 14.11
CA ASN A 77 5.25 3.30 14.26
C ASN A 77 6.17 3.39 13.04
N TRP A 78 5.61 3.27 11.83
CA TRP A 78 6.42 3.16 10.62
C TRP A 78 5.66 3.59 9.38
N VAL A 79 6.28 4.44 8.56
CA VAL A 79 5.77 4.81 7.25
C VAL A 79 6.81 4.50 6.20
N ILE A 80 6.38 3.89 5.11
CA ILE A 80 7.14 3.79 3.86
C ILE A 80 6.48 4.67 2.82
N ARG A 81 7.26 5.54 2.21
CA ARG A 81 6.93 6.26 0.97
C ARG A 81 7.98 5.88 -0.07
N SER A 82 7.58 5.10 -1.07
CA SER A 82 8.52 4.55 -2.05
C SER A 82 7.93 4.41 -3.44
N TRP A 83 8.80 4.23 -4.42
CA TRP A 83 8.46 3.60 -5.68
C TRP A 83 9.65 2.81 -6.23
N ILE A 84 9.37 1.79 -7.02
CA ILE A 84 10.37 1.03 -7.77
C ILE A 84 9.82 0.67 -9.16
N GLY A 85 10.67 0.56 -10.17
CA GLY A 85 10.32 0.06 -11.50
C GLY A 85 11.00 0.79 -12.66
N LYS A 86 10.63 0.38 -13.88
CA LYS A 86 11.08 0.94 -15.15
C LYS A 86 9.86 1.24 -16.00
N ALA A 87 9.38 2.48 -15.94
CA ALA A 87 8.14 2.91 -16.59
C ALA A 87 8.19 2.75 -18.12
N GLU A 88 9.40 2.87 -18.70
CA GLU A 88 9.68 2.71 -20.13
C GLU A 88 9.43 1.28 -20.61
N THR A 89 9.49 0.32 -19.70
CA THR A 89 9.23 -1.11 -19.96
C THR A 89 7.91 -1.61 -19.35
N GLY A 90 7.13 -0.70 -18.77
CA GLY A 90 5.73 -0.93 -18.40
C GLY A 90 5.45 -1.27 -16.95
N PHE A 91 6.45 -1.62 -16.14
CA PHE A 91 6.26 -1.97 -14.73
C PHE A 91 6.73 -0.87 -13.79
N THR A 92 5.82 -0.45 -12.90
CA THR A 92 6.14 0.40 -11.75
C THR A 92 5.29 -0.01 -10.56
N ASN A 93 5.83 0.19 -9.36
CA ASN A 93 5.17 -0.09 -8.10
C ASN A 93 5.43 1.08 -7.14
N ILE A 94 4.38 1.78 -6.73
CA ILE A 94 4.40 3.03 -5.96
C ILE A 94 3.65 2.76 -4.65
N HIS A 95 4.30 2.97 -3.51
CA HIS A 95 3.75 2.63 -2.19
C HIS A 95 3.67 3.84 -1.26
N LEU A 96 2.60 3.85 -0.47
CA LEU A 96 2.48 4.59 0.77
C LEU A 96 1.85 3.66 1.81
N THR A 97 2.64 3.20 2.78
CA THR A 97 2.13 2.37 3.88
C THR A 97 2.34 3.10 5.19
N CYS A 98 1.34 3.10 6.08
CA CYS A 98 1.41 3.76 7.37
C CYS A 98 0.94 2.80 8.47
N TRP A 99 1.87 2.37 9.30
CA TRP A 99 1.66 1.53 10.46
C TRP A 99 1.55 2.43 11.70
N VAL A 100 0.37 2.49 12.30
CA VAL A 100 0.17 3.12 13.61
C VAL A 100 0.92 2.34 14.70
N ASN A 101 1.16 2.97 15.85
CA ASN A 101 1.75 2.30 17.01
C ASN A 101 0.69 1.52 17.82
N ASP A 102 1.13 0.92 18.91
CA ASP A 102 0.32 0.15 19.84
C ASP A 102 -0.46 1.01 20.86
N GLU A 103 -0.34 2.34 20.80
CA GLU A 103 -1.05 3.23 21.72
C GLU A 103 -2.50 3.51 21.32
N ILE A 104 -2.83 3.36 20.04
CA ILE A 104 -4.18 3.51 19.47
C ILE A 104 -4.58 2.21 18.77
N ASP A 105 -5.85 2.04 18.39
CA ASP A 105 -6.37 0.85 17.68
C ASP A 105 -6.86 1.12 16.25
N VAL A 106 -6.64 2.32 15.73
CA VAL A 106 -6.98 2.65 14.33
C VAL A 106 -6.32 1.63 13.37
N PRO A 107 -7.03 1.16 12.32
CA PRO A 107 -6.43 0.34 11.26
C PRO A 107 -5.18 0.95 10.65
N HIS A 108 -4.31 0.14 10.06
CA HIS A 108 -3.19 0.66 9.27
C HIS A 108 -3.69 1.20 7.93
N LEU A 109 -2.92 2.10 7.31
CA LEU A 109 -3.18 2.52 5.93
C LEU A 109 -2.25 1.78 4.99
N GLY A 110 -2.82 1.03 4.05
CA GLY A 110 -2.11 0.54 2.88
C GLY A 110 -2.55 1.32 1.65
N MET A 111 -1.62 1.81 0.86
CA MET A 111 -1.88 2.36 -0.47
C MET A 111 -0.77 1.92 -1.43
N ALA A 112 -1.17 1.33 -2.56
CA ALA A 112 -0.25 1.01 -3.64
C ALA A 112 -0.88 1.38 -4.99
N LEU A 113 -0.05 1.91 -5.88
CA LEU A 113 -0.38 2.21 -7.26
C LEU A 113 0.70 1.61 -8.14
N GLY A 114 0.37 1.22 -9.36
CA GLY A 114 1.37 0.67 -10.26
C GLY A 114 0.87 0.60 -11.68
N THR A 115 1.82 0.34 -12.57
CA THR A 115 1.54 0.12 -13.99
C THR A 115 1.81 -1.34 -14.30
N ALA A 116 0.79 -2.02 -14.83
CA ALA A 116 0.90 -3.36 -15.36
C ALA A 116 -0.11 -3.56 -16.49
N PRO A 117 0.34 -3.26 -17.72
CA PRO A 117 -0.15 -2.21 -18.64
C PRO A 117 -1.40 -1.38 -18.26
N ASP A 118 -2.36 -1.96 -17.55
CA ASP A 118 -3.44 -1.24 -16.88
C ASP A 118 -2.95 -0.70 -15.51
N VAL A 119 -3.76 0.12 -14.85
CA VAL A 119 -3.44 0.65 -13.52
C VAL A 119 -3.77 -0.39 -12.46
N PHE A 120 -2.73 -0.87 -11.77
CA PHE A 120 -2.91 -1.53 -10.49
C PHE A 120 -3.18 -0.47 -9.43
N CYS A 121 -4.23 -0.65 -8.64
CA CYS A 121 -4.56 0.26 -7.55
C CYS A 121 -5.02 -0.50 -6.31
N TYR A 122 -4.55 -0.06 -5.16
CA TYR A 122 -4.87 -0.61 -3.86
C TYR A 122 -4.94 0.50 -2.82
N VAL A 123 -6.03 0.56 -2.05
CA VAL A 123 -6.09 1.30 -0.79
C VAL A 123 -6.98 0.55 0.19
N ASP A 124 -6.56 0.51 1.45
CA ASP A 124 -7.30 -0.19 2.48
C ASP A 124 -6.98 0.34 3.89
N TYR A 125 -7.94 0.10 4.78
CA TYR A 125 -7.78 0.18 6.22
C TYR A 125 -7.46 -1.22 6.74
N LEU A 126 -6.18 -1.56 6.79
CA LEU A 126 -5.71 -2.87 7.22
C LEU A 126 -6.21 -3.17 8.65
N PRO A 127 -7.13 -4.14 8.84
CA PRO A 127 -7.74 -4.38 10.14
C PRO A 127 -6.68 -4.78 11.18
N ARG A 128 -6.88 -4.35 12.43
CA ARG A 128 -6.05 -4.73 13.59
C ARG A 128 -6.73 -5.72 14.52
N TYR A 129 -8.01 -5.99 14.25
CA TYR A 129 -8.84 -6.97 14.91
C TYR A 129 -9.43 -7.89 13.85
N GLU A 130 -9.84 -9.09 14.26
CA GLU A 130 -10.57 -10.01 13.40
C GLU A 130 -12.02 -9.50 13.25
N PRO A 131 -12.46 -9.08 12.05
CA PRO A 131 -13.75 -8.44 11.86
C PRO A 131 -14.94 -9.24 12.39
N VAL A 132 -14.93 -10.57 12.24
CA VAL A 132 -16.08 -11.42 12.61
C VAL A 132 -16.32 -11.46 14.13
N ILE A 133 -15.27 -11.35 14.94
CA ILE A 133 -15.36 -11.39 16.41
C ILE A 133 -15.19 -10.01 17.04
N SER A 134 -15.07 -8.96 16.23
CA SER A 134 -14.90 -7.58 16.67
C SER A 134 -15.75 -6.62 15.83
N PRO A 135 -17.09 -6.83 15.76
CA PRO A 135 -17.97 -6.02 14.92
C PRO A 135 -17.94 -4.54 15.30
N ASP A 136 -17.86 -4.22 16.59
CA ASP A 136 -17.81 -2.82 17.05
C ASP A 136 -16.57 -2.07 16.51
N HIS A 137 -15.42 -2.75 16.38
CA HIS A 137 -14.20 -2.15 15.82
C HIS A 137 -14.32 -1.94 14.30
N LEU A 138 -14.92 -2.92 13.61
CA LEU A 138 -15.21 -2.83 12.18
C LEU A 138 -16.17 -1.66 11.90
N ASP A 139 -17.26 -1.55 12.65
CA ASP A 139 -18.25 -0.48 12.52
C ASP A 139 -17.60 0.89 12.79
N GLN A 140 -16.79 0.98 13.85
CA GLN A 140 -16.12 2.22 14.23
C GLN A 140 -15.18 2.76 13.15
N TYR A 141 -14.44 1.90 12.46
CA TYR A 141 -13.34 2.34 11.59
C TYR A 141 -13.57 2.14 10.09
N HIS A 142 -14.45 1.22 9.68
CA HIS A 142 -14.67 0.90 8.27
C HIS A 142 -16.03 1.36 7.74
N GLU A 143 -17.08 1.42 8.58
CA GLU A 143 -18.45 1.67 8.10
C GLU A 143 -18.62 3.02 7.39
N ALA A 144 -17.92 4.06 7.84
CA ALA A 144 -17.98 5.40 7.24
C ALA A 144 -17.60 5.42 5.75
N MET A 145 -16.79 4.45 5.30
CA MET A 145 -16.36 4.33 3.90
C MET A 145 -17.16 3.30 3.11
N ASN A 146 -18.00 2.49 3.76
CA ASN A 146 -18.73 1.37 3.17
C ASN A 146 -19.61 1.81 1.98
N GLN A 147 -20.37 2.89 2.13
CA GLN A 147 -21.24 3.39 1.06
C GLN A 147 -20.44 3.79 -0.20
N LYS A 148 -19.30 4.47 -0.03
CA LYS A 148 -18.40 4.83 -1.15
C LYS A 148 -17.84 3.59 -1.84
N TRP A 149 -17.48 2.58 -1.05
CA TRP A 149 -17.03 1.30 -1.59
C TRP A 149 -18.13 0.59 -2.38
N ILE A 150 -19.37 0.52 -1.85
CA ILE A 150 -20.52 -0.09 -2.54
C ILE A 150 -20.79 0.59 -3.89
N GLU A 151 -20.78 1.93 -3.91
CA GLU A 151 -20.98 2.71 -5.14
C GLU A 151 -19.89 2.41 -6.17
N LEU A 152 -18.63 2.37 -5.75
CA LEU A 152 -17.51 2.01 -6.62
C LEU A 152 -17.65 0.59 -7.16
N ARG A 153 -18.03 -0.38 -6.31
CA ARG A 153 -18.23 -1.78 -6.71
C ARG A 153 -19.38 -1.98 -7.70
N ARG A 154 -20.40 -1.13 -7.66
CA ARG A 154 -21.52 -1.13 -8.62
C ARG A 154 -21.15 -0.48 -9.95
N ASN A 155 -20.07 0.29 -10.02
CA ASN A 155 -19.64 0.93 -11.25
C ASN A 155 -19.08 -0.13 -12.23
N PRO A 156 -19.65 -0.29 -13.44
CA PRO A 156 -19.20 -1.30 -14.40
C PRO A 156 -17.77 -1.10 -14.91
N ALA A 157 -17.21 0.11 -14.80
CA ALA A 157 -15.84 0.43 -15.16
C ALA A 157 -14.82 -0.12 -14.14
N TYR A 158 -15.24 -0.35 -12.89
CA TYR A 158 -14.35 -0.89 -11.87
C TYR A 158 -14.18 -2.40 -12.04
N LYS A 159 -12.92 -2.86 -12.13
CA LYS A 159 -12.54 -4.27 -12.24
C LYS A 159 -11.72 -4.67 -11.02
N THR A 160 -12.15 -5.72 -10.32
CA THR A 160 -11.44 -6.18 -9.13
C THR A 160 -10.21 -6.97 -9.53
N PHE A 161 -9.10 -6.67 -8.85
CA PHE A 161 -7.95 -7.54 -8.80
C PHE A 161 -8.05 -8.38 -7.53
N ASN A 162 -8.11 -9.70 -7.69
CA ASN A 162 -8.08 -10.64 -6.58
C ASN A 162 -6.64 -11.12 -6.38
N PRO A 163 -5.97 -10.74 -5.27
CA PRO A 163 -4.62 -11.22 -5.01
C PRO A 163 -4.59 -12.74 -5.01
N VAL A 164 -3.62 -13.34 -5.70
CA VAL A 164 -3.45 -14.80 -5.79
C VAL A 164 -3.02 -15.44 -4.47
N HIS A 165 -2.24 -14.73 -3.65
CA HIS A 165 -1.77 -15.22 -2.37
C HIS A 165 -2.87 -15.19 -1.31
N LEU A 166 -3.12 -16.34 -0.69
CA LEU A 166 -4.12 -16.53 0.36
C LEU A 166 -3.93 -15.57 1.52
N TYR A 167 -2.68 -15.39 1.96
CA TYR A 167 -2.37 -14.51 3.10
C TYR A 167 -2.75 -13.06 2.79
N THR A 168 -2.36 -12.54 1.63
CA THR A 168 -2.72 -11.18 1.19
C THR A 168 -4.23 -11.00 1.13
N ARG A 169 -4.99 -11.98 0.59
CA ARG A 169 -6.46 -11.91 0.62
C ARG A 169 -7.01 -11.88 2.04
N GLY A 170 -6.46 -12.69 2.94
CA GLY A 170 -6.87 -12.74 4.34
C GLY A 170 -6.57 -11.46 5.14
N THR A 171 -5.69 -10.58 4.64
CA THR A 171 -5.40 -9.30 5.28
C THR A 171 -6.27 -8.14 4.78
N LEU A 172 -7.01 -8.31 3.67
CA LEU A 172 -7.86 -7.26 3.12
C LEU A 172 -9.08 -7.03 4.02
N SER A 173 -9.42 -5.76 4.26
CA SER A 173 -10.68 -5.43 4.91
C SER A 173 -11.87 -5.64 3.97
N PRO A 174 -13.11 -5.69 4.50
CA PRO A 174 -14.32 -5.74 3.68
C PRO A 174 -14.52 -4.55 2.73
N ILE A 175 -13.85 -3.42 2.99
CA ILE A 175 -13.93 -2.20 2.17
C ILE A 175 -12.65 -1.95 1.36
N ALA A 176 -11.77 -2.96 1.22
CA ALA A 176 -10.55 -2.82 0.45
C ALA A 176 -10.88 -2.49 -1.02
N ILE A 177 -10.21 -1.46 -1.56
CA ILE A 177 -10.17 -1.22 -3.00
C ILE A 177 -8.94 -1.94 -3.51
N CYS A 178 -9.11 -2.93 -4.38
CA CYS A 178 -8.02 -3.63 -5.05
C CYS A 178 -8.43 -3.90 -6.50
N GLY A 179 -7.81 -3.18 -7.43
CA GLY A 179 -8.23 -3.14 -8.83
C GLY A 179 -7.08 -3.22 -9.81
N LEU A 180 -7.39 -3.73 -11.00
CA LEU A 180 -6.54 -3.66 -12.18
C LEU A 180 -7.41 -3.14 -13.33
N ILE A 181 -7.28 -1.85 -13.64
CA ILE A 181 -8.26 -1.11 -14.43
C ILE A 181 -7.60 -0.19 -15.47
N PRO A 182 -8.27 0.10 -16.60
CA PRO A 182 -7.76 1.07 -17.56
C PRO A 182 -7.50 2.43 -16.91
N PHE A 183 -6.46 3.13 -17.38
CA PHE A 183 -6.05 4.42 -16.80
C PHE A 183 -7.16 5.47 -16.82
N ALA A 184 -7.95 5.54 -17.90
CA ALA A 184 -9.08 6.47 -18.00
C ALA A 184 -10.13 6.22 -16.91
N ASP A 185 -10.44 4.96 -16.63
CA ASP A 185 -11.42 4.57 -15.61
C ASP A 185 -10.89 4.81 -14.19
N PHE A 186 -9.60 4.57 -13.96
CA PHE A 186 -8.94 4.92 -12.69
C PHE A 186 -9.13 6.40 -12.36
N LYS A 187 -8.80 7.28 -13.32
CA LYS A 187 -8.91 8.74 -13.15
C LYS A 187 -10.34 9.19 -12.94
N ALA A 188 -11.28 8.60 -13.69
CA ALA A 188 -12.67 9.01 -13.64
C ALA A 188 -13.41 8.56 -12.38
N HIS A 189 -13.03 7.41 -11.81
CA HIS A 189 -13.89 6.72 -10.83
C HIS A 189 -13.20 6.25 -9.56
N VAL A 190 -11.88 6.03 -9.55
CA VAL A 190 -11.19 5.37 -8.43
C VAL A 190 -10.33 6.32 -7.64
N GLU A 191 -9.58 7.18 -8.31
CA GLU A 191 -8.62 8.10 -7.69
C GLU A 191 -9.24 8.92 -6.55
N SER A 192 -10.38 9.57 -6.80
CA SER A 192 -11.04 10.41 -5.80
C SER A 192 -11.47 9.62 -4.56
N VAL A 193 -11.98 8.40 -4.76
CA VAL A 193 -12.36 7.50 -3.66
C VAL A 193 -11.13 7.10 -2.85
N MET A 194 -10.01 6.78 -3.51
CA MET A 194 -8.77 6.46 -2.79
C MET A 194 -8.24 7.62 -1.95
N LEU A 195 -8.29 8.84 -2.48
CA LEU A 195 -7.89 10.03 -1.74
C LEU A 195 -8.84 10.33 -0.57
N ASP A 196 -10.14 10.02 -0.71
CA ASP A 196 -11.09 10.11 0.40
C ASP A 196 -10.76 9.10 1.52
N TYR A 197 -10.34 7.88 1.17
CA TYR A 197 -9.86 6.88 2.16
C TYR A 197 -8.69 7.44 2.96
N VAL A 198 -7.69 8.01 2.29
CA VAL A 198 -6.51 8.58 2.95
C VAL A 198 -6.90 9.76 3.85
N ARG A 199 -7.73 10.68 3.35
CA ARG A 199 -8.19 11.84 4.12
C ARG A 199 -8.95 11.42 5.38
N ASN A 200 -9.88 10.49 5.26
CA ASN A 200 -10.64 9.98 6.40
C ASN A 200 -9.73 9.25 7.40
N TRP A 201 -8.77 8.44 6.92
CA TRP A 201 -7.82 7.75 7.80
C TRP A 201 -6.98 8.71 8.63
N VAL A 202 -6.51 9.82 8.06
CA VAL A 202 -5.79 10.86 8.80
C VAL A 202 -6.66 11.43 9.94
N GLU A 203 -7.94 11.68 9.69
CA GLU A 203 -8.86 12.13 10.74
C GLU A 203 -9.11 11.06 11.81
N LEU A 204 -9.18 9.77 11.43
CA LEU A 204 -9.26 8.68 12.40
C LEU A 204 -8.05 8.67 13.35
N VAL A 205 -6.83 8.80 12.82
CA VAL A 205 -5.60 8.83 13.64
C VAL A 205 -5.53 10.07 14.54
N LYS A 206 -5.90 11.24 14.02
CA LYS A 206 -5.93 12.49 14.81
C LYS A 206 -6.85 12.35 16.01
N ASN A 207 -8.06 11.84 15.79
CA ASN A 207 -9.10 11.72 16.80
C ASN A 207 -9.01 10.43 17.64
N ALA A 208 -8.07 9.54 17.32
CA ALA A 208 -7.87 8.27 18.01
C ALA A 208 -7.61 8.47 19.51
N LYS A 209 -8.34 7.71 20.32
CA LYS A 209 -8.15 7.63 21.76
C LYS A 209 -7.13 6.53 22.10
N PRO A 210 -6.38 6.67 23.20
CA PRO A 210 -5.48 5.62 23.63
C PRO A 210 -6.23 4.31 23.93
N VAL A 211 -5.65 3.18 23.57
CA VAL A 211 -6.11 1.87 24.00
C VAL A 211 -5.68 1.59 25.43
N ALA A 212 -6.39 0.66 26.08
CA ALA A 212 -6.04 0.16 27.39
C ALA A 212 -4.63 -0.48 27.37
N PRO A 213 -3.75 -0.22 28.36
CA PRO A 213 -2.36 -0.70 28.38
C PRO A 213 -2.21 -2.21 28.14
N GLU A 214 -3.14 -3.02 28.63
CA GLU A 214 -3.16 -4.48 28.50
C GLU A 214 -3.34 -4.96 27.05
N LYS A 215 -3.92 -4.14 26.17
CA LYS A 215 -4.11 -4.47 24.74
C LYS A 215 -2.87 -4.23 23.90
N ARG A 216 -1.95 -3.36 24.37
CA ARG A 216 -0.83 -2.85 23.57
C ARG A 216 0.12 -3.95 23.09
N ALA A 217 0.49 -4.86 24.00
CA ALA A 217 1.41 -5.95 23.67
C ALA A 217 0.87 -6.88 22.56
N ALA A 218 -0.42 -7.24 22.62
CA ALA A 218 -1.07 -8.08 21.62
C ALA A 218 -1.17 -7.38 20.26
N LEU A 219 -1.50 -6.08 20.25
CA LEU A 219 -1.52 -5.26 19.04
C LEU A 219 -0.13 -5.19 18.40
N LYS A 220 0.90 -4.86 19.17
CA LYS A 220 2.28 -4.80 18.69
C LYS A 220 2.72 -6.12 18.06
N GLN A 221 2.51 -7.23 18.75
CA GLN A 221 2.88 -8.56 18.26
C GLN A 221 2.18 -8.90 16.94
N ARG A 222 0.87 -8.61 16.84
CA ARG A 222 0.10 -8.83 15.62
C ARG A 222 0.63 -7.97 14.47
N ASP A 223 0.81 -6.67 14.71
CA ASP A 223 1.21 -5.72 13.69
C ASP A 223 2.60 -6.03 13.14
N GLU A 224 3.55 -6.43 13.99
CA GLU A 224 4.88 -6.87 13.58
C GLU A 224 4.83 -8.13 12.72
N LEU A 225 4.00 -9.11 13.10
CA LEU A 225 3.80 -10.34 12.32
C LEU A 225 3.20 -10.01 10.95
N VAL A 226 2.10 -9.26 10.91
CA VAL A 226 1.40 -8.93 9.67
C VAL A 226 2.30 -8.10 8.75
N ARG A 227 2.96 -7.06 9.28
CA ARG A 227 3.87 -6.22 8.51
C ARG A 227 5.00 -7.02 7.85
N ARG A 228 5.65 -7.90 8.60
CA ARG A 228 6.70 -8.77 8.07
C ARG A 228 6.14 -9.73 7.01
N THR A 229 5.07 -10.45 7.34
CA THR A 229 4.56 -11.52 6.48
C THR A 229 3.98 -11.00 5.16
N ILE A 230 3.34 -9.82 5.14
CA ILE A 230 2.85 -9.21 3.88
C ILE A 230 4.02 -8.95 2.93
N VAL A 231 5.09 -8.34 3.43
CA VAL A 231 6.23 -7.95 2.59
C VAL A 231 7.03 -9.16 2.12
N GLU A 232 7.29 -10.13 3.01
CA GLU A 232 8.00 -11.37 2.64
C GLU A 232 7.26 -12.18 1.58
N LYS A 233 5.92 -12.15 1.61
CA LYS A 233 5.05 -12.89 0.67
C LYS A 233 4.58 -12.05 -0.51
N ASP A 234 5.06 -10.82 -0.69
CA ASP A 234 4.63 -9.97 -1.78
C ASP A 234 5.00 -10.62 -3.14
N PRO A 235 4.02 -10.90 -4.02
CA PRO A 235 4.29 -11.48 -5.34
C PRO A 235 5.20 -10.59 -6.20
N ALA A 236 5.26 -9.28 -5.95
CA ALA A 236 6.14 -8.37 -6.67
C ALA A 236 7.63 -8.56 -6.35
N ASN A 237 7.98 -9.33 -5.31
CA ASN A 237 9.37 -9.63 -4.97
C ASN A 237 10.13 -10.30 -6.14
N ILE A 238 9.44 -11.09 -6.97
CA ILE A 238 10.06 -11.70 -8.16
C ILE A 238 10.48 -10.65 -9.21
N LEU A 239 9.73 -9.55 -9.31
CA LEU A 239 10.04 -8.45 -10.23
C LEU A 239 11.20 -7.62 -9.67
N ALA A 240 11.24 -7.42 -8.36
CA ALA A 240 12.37 -6.80 -7.69
C ALA A 240 13.66 -7.63 -7.83
N ASP A 241 13.60 -8.96 -7.74
CA ASP A 241 14.74 -9.85 -7.96
C ASP A 241 15.34 -9.67 -9.36
N ARG A 242 14.49 -9.63 -10.39
CA ARG A 242 14.92 -9.42 -11.79
C ARG A 242 15.61 -8.05 -11.98
N MET A 243 15.17 -7.03 -11.25
CA MET A 243 15.60 -5.64 -11.44
C MET A 243 16.83 -5.25 -10.60
N LEU A 244 16.89 -5.72 -9.35
CA LEU A 244 17.83 -5.25 -8.33
C LEU A 244 18.82 -6.34 -7.89
N GLY A 245 18.52 -7.60 -8.20
CA GLY A 245 19.19 -8.75 -7.60
C GLY A 245 18.71 -9.05 -6.18
N VAL A 246 18.88 -10.31 -5.79
CA VAL A 246 18.39 -10.86 -4.51
C VAL A 246 18.91 -10.08 -3.28
N PRO A 247 20.21 -9.73 -3.16
CA PRO A 247 20.69 -9.05 -1.95
C PRO A 247 20.02 -7.69 -1.69
N MET A 248 19.82 -6.90 -2.75
CA MET A 248 19.12 -5.62 -2.64
C MET A 248 17.64 -5.82 -2.34
N ARG A 249 16.97 -6.77 -3.02
CA ARG A 249 15.56 -7.10 -2.74
C ARG A 249 15.36 -7.51 -1.29
N GLU A 250 16.20 -8.40 -0.75
CA GLU A 250 16.10 -8.83 0.66
C GLU A 250 16.28 -7.67 1.64
N ARG A 251 17.18 -6.74 1.33
CA ARG A 251 17.36 -5.52 2.13
C ARG A 251 16.12 -4.63 2.08
N LEU A 252 15.55 -4.39 0.90
CA LEU A 252 14.30 -3.63 0.78
C LEU A 252 13.18 -4.29 1.57
N VAL A 253 13.01 -5.62 1.48
CA VAL A 253 12.04 -6.38 2.28
C VAL A 253 12.23 -6.13 3.78
N ARG A 254 13.47 -6.19 4.29
CA ARG A 254 13.75 -5.92 5.71
C ARG A 254 13.34 -4.52 6.12
N ILE A 255 13.65 -3.51 5.30
CA ILE A 255 13.35 -2.11 5.61
C ILE A 255 11.85 -1.83 5.55
N LEU A 256 11.14 -2.40 4.57
CA LEU A 256 9.69 -2.29 4.44
C LEU A 256 8.96 -2.75 5.70
N HIS A 257 9.48 -3.79 6.38
CA HIS A 257 8.92 -4.26 7.66
C HIS A 257 9.63 -3.74 8.93
N ALA A 258 10.42 -2.68 8.80
CA ALA A 258 11.19 -2.02 9.86
C ALA A 258 12.26 -2.89 10.55
N GLY A 259 12.75 -3.94 9.88
CA GLY A 259 13.77 -4.86 10.40
C GLY A 259 15.18 -4.28 10.48
N GLU A 260 15.49 -3.19 9.77
CA GLU A 260 16.78 -2.46 9.86
C GLU A 260 16.65 -1.17 10.70
N ARG A 261 15.63 -1.09 11.56
CA ARG A 261 15.40 0.06 12.45
C ARG A 261 16.36 0.07 13.65
N GLU A 262 17.03 -1.03 13.98
CA GLU A 262 17.89 -1.16 15.16
C GLU A 262 19.37 -0.98 14.81
#